data_AF-A0A250IJ04-F1
#
_entry.id   AF-A0A250IJ04-F1
#
_cell.length_a   1.000
_cell.length_b   1.000
_cell.length_c   1.000
_cell.angle_alpha   90.00
_cell.angle_beta   90.00
_cell.angle_gamma   90.00
#
_symmetry.space_group_name_H-M   'P 1'
#
loop_
_entity.id
_entity.type
_entity.pdbx_description
1 polymer ?
#
loop_
_entity_poly.entity_id
_entity_poly.type
_entity_poly.pdbx_seq_one_letter_code
_entity_poly.pdbx_strand_id
1 'polypeptide(L)'
;MRLGDKEKDMRLTCLMLVVAMNSTGCAVIAPLLGIKEPPVEWPSQEELAAIQPVSNDVDKELNGQAALAAAGALQETIRLWSDQSLFEGCSTPALGLGAVVYQWKDYYYVNVTQRFDRCGSKRFRMLDWWESFAVSPEGRVLARQPHGS
;
A
#
# COMPACT_ATOMS: atom_id res chain seq x y z
N MET A 1 23.50 -50.48 13.40
CA MET A 1 23.11 -49.21 12.76
C MET A 1 24.28 -48.70 11.94
N ARG A 2 24.11 -48.63 10.61
CA ARG A 2 25.19 -48.45 9.62
C ARG A 2 25.57 -46.98 9.49
N LEU A 3 26.87 -46.69 9.41
CA LEU A 3 27.44 -45.34 9.24
C LEU A 3 26.90 -44.55 8.02
N GLY A 4 26.26 -45.22 7.05
CA GLY A 4 25.75 -44.59 5.82
C GLY A 4 24.45 -43.78 5.98
N ASP A 5 23.75 -43.84 7.12
CA ASP A 5 22.54 -43.04 7.36
C ASP A 5 22.86 -41.59 7.76
N LYS A 6 23.92 -41.39 8.57
CA LYS A 6 24.33 -40.05 9.03
C LYS A 6 24.83 -39.16 7.90
N GLU A 7 25.45 -39.73 6.87
CA GLU A 7 25.98 -38.99 5.73
C GLU A 7 24.85 -38.48 4.82
N LYS A 8 23.75 -39.23 4.71
CA LYS A 8 22.57 -38.83 3.94
C LYS A 8 21.79 -37.72 4.65
N ASP A 9 21.59 -37.82 5.96
CA ASP A 9 20.93 -36.79 6.77
C ASP A 9 21.67 -35.45 6.75
N MET A 10 23.01 -35.49 6.84
CA MET A 10 23.83 -34.27 6.80
C MET A 10 23.80 -33.59 5.43
N ARG A 11 23.81 -34.37 4.34
CA ARG A 11 23.70 -33.83 2.97
C ARG A 11 22.32 -33.25 2.70
N LEU A 12 21.25 -33.90 3.17
CA LEU A 12 19.89 -33.41 3.01
C LEU A 12 19.66 -32.11 3.79
N THR A 13 20.22 -32.02 5.00
CA THR A 13 20.14 -30.82 5.85
C THR A 13 20.90 -29.64 5.24
N CYS A 14 22.10 -29.87 4.69
CA CYS A 14 22.83 -28.83 3.94
C CYS A 14 22.10 -28.39 2.67
N LEU A 15 21.49 -29.33 1.93
CA LEU A 15 20.76 -29.01 0.71
C LEU A 15 19.52 -28.14 1.00
N MET A 16 18.79 -28.43 2.08
CA MET A 16 17.60 -27.66 2.50
C MET A 16 17.97 -26.24 2.97
N LEU A 17 19.11 -26.06 3.63
CA LEU A 17 19.63 -24.74 4.02
C LEU A 17 20.02 -23.89 2.81
N VAL A 18 20.64 -24.50 1.78
CA VAL A 18 21.03 -23.80 0.55
C VAL A 18 19.80 -23.41 -0.30
N VAL A 19 18.74 -24.24 -0.32
CA VAL A 19 17.51 -23.92 -1.05
C VAL A 19 16.70 -22.81 -0.35
N ALA A 20 16.64 -22.79 0.98
CA ALA A 20 15.92 -21.75 1.74
C ALA A 20 16.55 -20.34 1.60
N MET A 21 17.86 -20.27 1.34
CA MET A 21 18.57 -19.01 1.10
C MET A 21 18.36 -18.44 -0.30
N ASN A 22 17.86 -19.23 -1.26
CA ASN A 22 17.57 -18.75 -2.62
C ASN A 22 16.13 -18.25 -2.79
N SER A 23 15.23 -18.56 -1.86
CA SER A 23 13.81 -18.15 -1.94
C SER A 23 13.48 -16.91 -1.11
N THR A 24 14.40 -16.42 -0.26
CA THR A 24 14.26 -15.14 0.42
C THR A 24 14.73 -14.04 -0.53
N GLY A 25 13.83 -13.63 -1.42
CA GLY A 25 14.08 -12.57 -2.40
C GLY A 25 14.66 -11.31 -1.74
N CYS A 26 15.43 -10.56 -2.52
CA CYS A 26 16.18 -9.36 -2.11
C CYS A 26 15.38 -8.34 -1.28
N ALA A 27 14.04 -8.38 -1.31
CA ALA A 27 13.15 -7.56 -0.50
C ALA A 27 13.41 -7.65 1.02
N VAL A 28 13.86 -8.81 1.54
CA VAL A 28 14.16 -8.97 2.98
C VAL A 28 15.58 -8.51 3.34
N ILE A 29 16.51 -8.57 2.38
CA ILE A 29 17.93 -8.28 2.59
C ILE A 29 18.25 -6.79 2.37
N ALA A 30 17.53 -6.12 1.46
CA ALA A 30 17.76 -4.71 1.14
C ALA A 30 17.76 -3.77 2.37
N PRO A 31 16.83 -3.89 3.35
CA PRO A 31 16.86 -3.07 4.56
C PRO A 31 18.07 -3.36 5.45
N LEU A 32 18.51 -4.62 5.51
CA LEU A 32 19.68 -5.05 6.31
C LEU A 32 21.01 -4.53 5.74
N LEU A 33 21.06 -4.30 4.42
CA LEU A 33 22.24 -3.74 3.74
C LEU A 33 22.26 -2.21 3.72
N GLY A 34 21.30 -1.54 4.36
CA GLY A 34 21.23 -0.08 4.37
C GLY A 34 20.98 0.54 2.99
N ILE A 35 20.49 -0.25 2.03
CA ILE A 35 20.06 0.25 0.72
C ILE A 35 18.75 1.00 0.97
N LYS A 36 18.84 2.34 0.98
CA LYS A 36 17.65 3.19 1.01
C LYS A 36 16.92 3.03 -0.32
N GLU A 37 15.62 2.73 -0.26
CA GLU A 37 14.78 2.76 -1.46
C GLU A 37 14.88 4.16 -2.08
N PRO A 38 14.99 4.26 -3.42
CA PRO A 38 15.05 5.55 -4.09
C PRO A 38 13.78 6.36 -3.74
N PRO A 39 13.89 7.71 -3.66
CA PRO A 39 12.72 8.55 -3.43
C PRO A 39 11.65 8.26 -4.48
N VAL A 40 10.40 8.10 -4.03
CA VAL A 40 9.28 7.91 -4.97
C VAL A 40 9.12 9.18 -5.81
N GLU A 41 9.17 9.00 -7.12
CA GLU A 41 8.86 10.05 -8.08
C GLU A 41 7.35 10.32 -8.07
N TRP A 42 6.94 11.59 -8.12
CA TRP A 42 5.54 11.97 -8.21
C TRP A 42 5.23 12.45 -9.63
N PRO A 43 4.05 12.13 -10.21
CA PRO A 43 3.70 12.61 -11.52
C PRO A 43 3.60 14.14 -11.51
N SER A 44 4.05 14.77 -12.60
CA SER A 44 3.86 16.21 -12.80
C SER A 44 2.37 16.57 -12.92
N GLN A 45 2.03 17.86 -12.80
CA GLN A 45 0.64 18.30 -12.92
C GLN A 45 0.03 17.97 -14.30
N GLU A 46 0.84 18.01 -15.36
CA GLU A 46 0.45 17.64 -16.72
C GLU A 46 0.16 16.15 -16.83
N GLU A 47 1.00 15.32 -16.23
CA GLU A 47 0.79 13.86 -16.19
C GLU A 47 -0.43 13.50 -15.33
N LEU A 48 -0.60 14.14 -14.17
CA LEU A 48 -1.80 13.96 -13.33
C LEU A 48 -3.09 14.27 -14.10
N ALA A 49 -3.09 15.30 -14.95
CA ALA A 49 -4.25 15.66 -15.75
C ALA A 49 -4.56 14.63 -16.86
N ALA A 50 -3.57 13.87 -17.30
CA ALA A 50 -3.72 12.85 -18.34
C ALA A 50 -4.14 11.48 -17.79
N ILE A 51 -3.89 11.19 -16.51
CA ILE A 51 -4.18 9.88 -15.92
C ILE A 51 -5.65 9.79 -15.52
N GLN A 52 -6.32 8.74 -15.97
CA GLN A 52 -7.67 8.41 -15.52
C GLN A 52 -7.65 7.45 -14.32
N PRO A 53 -8.65 7.50 -13.43
CA PRO A 53 -8.79 6.51 -12.37
C PRO A 53 -8.87 5.08 -12.94
N VAL A 54 -8.27 4.13 -12.22
CA VAL A 54 -8.25 2.71 -12.60
C VAL A 54 -9.67 2.12 -12.58
N SER A 55 -10.51 2.55 -11.64
CA SER A 55 -11.96 2.30 -11.70
C SER A 55 -12.59 3.30 -12.67
N ASN A 56 -12.67 2.96 -13.95
CA ASN A 56 -13.40 3.79 -14.90
C ASN A 56 -14.92 3.50 -14.83
N ASP A 57 -15.71 4.36 -15.46
CA ASP A 57 -17.19 4.27 -15.46
C ASP A 57 -17.74 3.06 -16.22
N VAL A 58 -16.91 2.42 -17.05
CA VAL A 58 -17.32 1.29 -17.91
C VAL A 58 -17.34 0.00 -17.11
N ASP A 59 -16.27 -0.28 -16.37
CA ASP A 59 -16.10 -1.56 -15.70
C ASP A 59 -16.42 -1.48 -14.20
N LYS A 60 -16.41 -0.29 -13.56
CA LYS A 60 -16.66 -0.04 -12.13
C LYS A 60 -15.88 -0.92 -11.13
N GLU A 61 -14.99 -1.77 -11.62
CA GLU A 61 -14.22 -2.74 -10.87
C GLU A 61 -12.77 -2.27 -10.73
N LEU A 62 -12.20 -2.49 -9.55
CA LEU A 62 -10.76 -2.36 -9.35
C LEU A 62 -10.13 -3.72 -9.60
N ASN A 63 -9.03 -3.75 -10.34
CA ASN A 63 -8.19 -4.95 -10.36
C ASN A 63 -7.61 -5.22 -8.95
N GLY A 64 -7.16 -6.45 -8.70
CA GLY A 64 -6.72 -6.87 -7.37
C GLY A 64 -5.58 -6.01 -6.80
N GLN A 65 -4.61 -5.61 -7.61
CA GLN A 65 -3.48 -4.78 -7.17
C GLN A 65 -3.94 -3.35 -6.80
N ALA A 66 -4.83 -2.76 -7.59
CA ALA A 66 -5.44 -1.47 -7.28
C ALA A 66 -6.27 -1.53 -5.99
N ALA A 67 -6.97 -2.64 -5.74
CA ALA A 67 -7.71 -2.86 -4.49
C ALA A 67 -6.76 -2.98 -3.28
N LEU A 68 -5.64 -3.69 -3.41
CA LEU A 68 -4.60 -3.75 -2.37
C LEU A 68 -3.99 -2.38 -2.11
N ALA A 69 -3.69 -1.62 -3.17
CA ALA A 69 -3.16 -0.27 -3.05
C ALA A 69 -4.13 0.67 -2.30
N ALA A 70 -5.42 0.62 -2.66
CA ALA A 70 -6.46 1.36 -1.95
C ALA A 70 -6.52 0.99 -0.47
N ALA A 71 -6.50 -0.31 -0.15
CA ALA A 71 -6.52 -0.79 1.23
C ALA A 71 -5.32 -0.28 2.04
N GLY A 72 -4.11 -0.33 1.46
CA GLY A 72 -2.90 0.19 2.11
C GLY A 72 -2.98 1.67 2.43
N ALA A 73 -3.40 2.49 1.47
CA ALA A 73 -3.55 3.94 1.66
C ALA A 73 -4.63 4.28 2.71
N LEU A 74 -5.76 3.56 2.71
CA LEU A 74 -6.83 3.74 3.70
C LEU A 74 -6.35 3.37 5.12
N GLN A 75 -5.64 2.25 5.26
CA GLN A 75 -5.08 1.83 6.55
C GLN A 75 -4.07 2.85 7.07
N GLU A 76 -3.20 3.36 6.20
CA GLU A 76 -2.21 4.37 6.59
C GLU A 76 -2.88 5.70 6.98
N THR A 77 -3.94 6.09 6.27
CA THR A 77 -4.74 7.27 6.66
C THR A 77 -5.35 7.08 8.04
N ILE A 78 -5.95 5.93 8.31
CA ILE A 78 -6.53 5.63 9.64
C ILE A 78 -5.43 5.68 10.70
N ARG A 79 -4.24 5.13 10.43
CA ARG A 79 -3.10 5.15 11.34
C ARG A 79 -2.62 6.57 11.65
N LEU A 80 -2.59 7.46 10.65
CA LEU A 80 -2.13 8.85 10.81
C LEU A 80 -3.14 9.74 11.55
N TRP A 81 -4.42 9.40 11.46
CA TRP A 81 -5.52 10.26 11.91
C TRP A 81 -6.40 9.65 13.02
N SER A 82 -6.02 8.49 13.56
CA SER A 82 -6.79 7.76 14.58
C SER A 82 -7.10 8.58 15.82
N ASP A 83 -6.18 9.47 16.20
CA ASP A 83 -6.24 10.19 17.47
C ASP A 83 -6.96 11.54 17.35
N GLN A 84 -7.37 11.94 16.13
CA GLN A 84 -7.78 13.31 15.83
C GLN A 84 -9.29 13.55 15.81
N SER A 85 -10.09 12.67 16.44
CA SER A 85 -11.58 12.68 16.39
C SER A 85 -12.18 12.66 14.98
N LEU A 86 -11.36 12.49 13.93
CA LEU A 86 -11.75 12.61 12.53
C LEU A 86 -12.87 11.63 12.15
N PHE A 87 -12.89 10.46 12.80
CA PHE A 87 -13.83 9.38 12.51
C PHE A 87 -15.01 9.32 13.50
N GLU A 88 -15.18 10.33 14.35
CA GLU A 88 -16.22 10.34 15.37
C GLU A 88 -17.62 10.23 14.73
N GLY A 89 -18.36 9.20 15.15
CA GLY A 89 -19.70 8.90 14.64
C GLY A 89 -19.76 7.94 13.45
N CYS A 90 -18.62 7.51 12.91
CA CYS A 90 -18.57 6.36 12.01
C CYS A 90 -18.50 5.06 12.83
N SER A 91 -19.16 3.99 12.39
CA SER A 91 -19.06 2.67 13.04
C SER A 91 -17.65 2.09 12.94
N THR A 92 -16.93 2.44 11.87
CA THR A 92 -15.50 2.18 11.70
C THR A 92 -14.84 3.39 11.00
N PRO A 93 -13.54 3.67 11.25
CA PRO A 93 -12.82 4.70 10.53
C PRO A 93 -12.86 4.54 9.00
N ALA A 94 -12.72 3.30 8.52
CA ALA A 94 -12.74 2.99 7.08
C ALA A 94 -14.05 3.37 6.39
N LEU A 95 -15.19 3.28 7.09
CA LEU A 95 -16.49 3.67 6.53
C LEU A 95 -16.54 5.16 6.15
N GLY A 96 -15.83 5.99 6.91
CA GLY A 96 -15.73 7.43 6.70
C GLY A 96 -14.76 7.85 5.60
N LEU A 97 -14.15 6.91 4.88
CA LEU A 97 -13.14 7.20 3.86
C LEU A 97 -13.53 6.64 2.49
N GLY A 98 -13.01 7.25 1.44
CA GLY A 98 -13.04 6.76 0.07
C GLY A 98 -11.66 6.88 -0.56
N ALA A 99 -11.37 6.04 -1.55
CA ALA A 99 -10.11 6.05 -2.27
C ALA A 99 -10.39 6.14 -3.77
N VAL A 100 -9.61 6.98 -4.47
CA VAL A 100 -9.51 6.99 -5.93
C VAL A 100 -8.10 6.57 -6.28
N VAL A 101 -7.98 5.53 -7.12
CA VAL A 101 -6.70 4.91 -7.47
C VAL A 101 -6.34 5.29 -8.89
N TYR A 102 -5.11 5.77 -9.06
CA TYR A 102 -4.49 6.06 -10.35
C TYR A 102 -3.28 5.15 -10.51
N GLN A 103 -3.02 4.69 -11.72
CA GLN A 103 -1.82 3.91 -12.04
C GLN A 103 -0.89 4.78 -12.88
N TRP A 104 0.37 4.91 -12.45
CA TRP A 104 1.40 5.60 -13.21
C TRP A 104 2.75 4.93 -13.01
N LYS A 105 3.41 4.61 -14.12
CA LYS A 105 4.61 3.76 -14.13
C LYS A 105 4.35 2.46 -13.35
N ASP A 106 5.20 2.15 -12.39
CA ASP A 106 5.18 0.90 -11.61
C ASP A 106 4.41 1.02 -10.28
N TYR A 107 3.76 2.16 -10.01
CA TYR A 107 3.09 2.44 -8.74
C TYR A 107 1.62 2.81 -8.90
N TYR A 108 0.91 2.67 -7.79
CA TYR A 108 -0.44 3.19 -7.61
C TYR A 108 -0.39 4.47 -6.79
N TYR A 109 -0.99 5.53 -7.32
CA TYR A 109 -1.19 6.78 -6.61
C TYR A 109 -2.63 6.82 -6.12
N VAL A 110 -2.81 6.93 -4.80
CA VAL A 110 -4.12 6.78 -4.16
C VAL A 110 -4.48 8.07 -3.45
N ASN A 111 -5.55 8.71 -3.91
CA ASN A 111 -6.15 9.87 -3.26
C ASN A 111 -7.23 9.39 -2.30
N VAL A 112 -7.05 9.64 -1.01
CA VAL A 112 -8.00 9.32 0.05
C VAL A 112 -8.78 10.57 0.42
N THR A 113 -10.11 10.44 0.41
CA THR A 113 -11.06 11.54 0.67
C THR A 113 -12.03 11.16 1.79
N GLN A 114 -12.63 12.17 2.41
CA GLN A 114 -13.66 11.97 3.43
C GLN A 114 -15.00 11.57 2.79
N ARG A 115 -15.59 10.51 3.33
CA ARG A 115 -16.91 9.99 2.97
C ARG A 115 -17.82 9.85 4.19
N PHE A 116 -17.81 10.88 5.04
CA PHE A 116 -18.64 10.92 6.25
C PHE A 116 -20.15 10.95 5.95
N ASP A 117 -20.55 11.18 4.69
CA ASP A 117 -21.92 10.93 4.21
C ASP A 117 -22.38 9.49 4.49
N ARG A 118 -21.45 8.54 4.60
CA ARG A 118 -21.72 7.12 4.91
C ARG A 118 -21.88 6.83 6.40
N CYS A 119 -21.59 7.78 7.28
CA CYS A 119 -21.60 7.58 8.73
C CYS A 119 -22.94 7.93 9.40
N GLY A 120 -24.02 8.05 8.63
CA GLY A 120 -25.40 8.11 9.14
C GLY A 120 -25.85 9.46 9.71
N SER A 121 -24.99 10.48 9.83
CA SER A 121 -25.41 11.85 10.18
C SER A 121 -24.51 12.92 9.54
N LYS A 122 -24.99 14.19 9.50
CA LYS A 122 -24.19 15.34 9.02
C LYS A 122 -23.01 15.56 9.96
N ARG A 123 -21.80 15.23 9.51
CA ARG A 123 -20.55 15.42 10.26
C ARG A 123 -19.73 16.58 9.72
N PHE A 124 -18.85 17.06 10.59
CA PHE A 124 -17.82 18.04 10.27
C PHE A 124 -16.99 17.51 9.09
N ARG A 125 -17.12 18.13 7.92
CA ARG A 125 -16.16 17.94 6.83
C ARG A 125 -15.01 18.89 7.10
N MET A 126 -13.79 18.38 7.12
CA MET A 126 -12.67 19.28 6.89
C MET A 126 -12.77 19.70 5.43
N LEU A 127 -13.01 20.99 5.22
CA LEU A 127 -12.97 21.58 3.89
C LEU A 127 -11.56 21.37 3.35
N ASP A 128 -11.47 20.94 2.09
CA ASP A 128 -10.21 20.77 1.35
C ASP A 128 -9.21 19.80 1.98
N TRP A 129 -9.68 18.78 2.72
CA TRP A 129 -8.81 17.71 3.20
C TRP A 129 -8.81 16.50 2.26
N TRP A 130 -7.63 16.08 1.87
CA TRP A 130 -7.36 14.78 1.26
C TRP A 130 -5.93 14.34 1.61
N GLU A 131 -5.67 13.06 1.46
CA GLU A 131 -4.33 12.50 1.53
C GLU A 131 -3.99 11.81 0.22
N SER A 132 -2.75 11.92 -0.22
CA SER A 132 -2.28 11.23 -1.42
C SER A 132 -1.10 10.34 -1.07
N PHE A 133 -1.14 9.10 -1.52
CA PHE A 133 -0.08 8.11 -1.26
C PHE A 133 0.41 7.49 -2.55
N ALA A 134 1.70 7.18 -2.60
CA ALA A 134 2.26 6.26 -3.56
C ALA A 134 2.37 4.88 -2.91
N VAL A 135 1.86 3.86 -3.59
CA VAL A 135 1.65 2.52 -3.06
C VAL A 135 2.13 1.50 -4.08
N SER A 136 2.82 0.46 -3.60
CA SER A 136 3.24 -0.65 -4.45
C SER A 136 2.06 -1.53 -4.87
N PRO A 137 2.21 -2.37 -5.91
CA PRO A 137 1.15 -3.32 -6.32
C PRO A 137 0.74 -4.32 -5.22
N GLU A 138 1.59 -4.55 -4.22
CA GLU A 138 1.32 -5.40 -3.06
C GLU A 138 0.58 -4.67 -1.93
N GLY A 139 0.28 -3.38 -2.09
CA GLY A 139 -0.42 -2.57 -1.09
C GLY A 139 0.49 -1.92 -0.04
N ARG A 140 1.81 -1.93 -0.22
CA ARG A 140 2.75 -1.27 0.70
C ARG A 140 2.84 0.21 0.38
N VAL A 141 2.58 1.07 1.37
CA VAL A 141 2.74 2.52 1.23
C VAL A 141 4.22 2.86 1.16
N LEU A 142 4.63 3.49 0.06
CA LEU A 142 6.01 3.87 -0.22
C LEU A 142 6.28 5.33 0.15
N ALA A 143 5.29 6.20 -0.09
CA ALA A 143 5.39 7.61 0.25
C ALA A 143 4.01 8.24 0.45
N ARG A 144 3.96 9.29 1.25
CA ARG A 144 2.84 10.23 1.34
C ARG A 144 3.23 11.51 0.60
N GLN A 145 2.31 12.09 -0.16
CA GLN A 145 2.58 13.32 -0.90
C GLN A 145 2.93 14.44 0.10
N PRO A 146 4.00 15.21 -0.14
CA PRO A 146 4.30 16.39 0.66
C PRO A 146 3.18 17.42 0.53
N HIS A 147 2.76 18.03 1.64
CA HIS A 147 1.81 19.14 1.61
C HIS A 147 2.46 20.37 0.97
N GLY A 148 1.91 20.83 -0.16
CA GLY A 148 2.36 22.04 -0.88
C GLY A 148 3.02 21.73 -2.24
N SER A 149 2.21 21.74 -3.30
CA SER A 149 2.64 21.94 -4.68
C SER A 149 2.19 23.30 -5.16
#